data_AF-A0A9D4H792-F1
#
_entry.id   AF-A0A9D4H792-F1
#
_cell.length_a   1.000
_cell.length_b   1.000
_cell.length_c   1.000
_cell.angle_alpha   90.00
_cell.angle_beta   90.00
_cell.angle_gamma   90.00
#
_symmetry.space_group_name_H-M   'P 1'
#
loop_
_entity.id
_entity.type
_entity.pdbx_description
1 polymer ?
#
loop_
_entity_poly.entity_id
_entity_poly.type
_entity_poly.pdbx_seq_one_letter_code
_entity_poly.pdbx_strand_id
1 'polypeptide(L)'
;MSFCKEPANLKGKLLVELIQSGDYNQFTCNLEECPHPSDPNCVTESCQVRPVCTCTDNQLLGAVVVNCSNLKEMPAFVPCGYWKNAKIELNVENGSMTLAKPTDYLSRITKLSFVNTPVVEIHASFLGGLNKDIEIQFSTHELTEIPIEFYSLDPNKMNFGKSMVKCNCGNLWIGEWIRSKGRENLLFC
;
A
#
# COMPACT_ATOMS: atom_id res chain seq x y z
N MET A 1 15.73 5.54 22.12
CA MET A 1 15.27 6.67 21.29
C MET A 1 16.06 6.63 20.00
N SER A 2 15.51 6.02 18.96
CA SER A 2 16.12 5.96 17.63
C SER A 2 15.93 7.33 16.98
N PHE A 3 17.01 8.11 16.85
CA PHE A 3 17.00 9.34 16.07
C PHE A 3 17.13 8.97 14.59
N CYS A 4 16.23 9.47 13.73
CA CYS A 4 16.34 9.32 12.28
C CYS A 4 17.71 9.83 11.82
N LYS A 5 18.54 8.94 11.26
CA LYS A 5 19.89 9.25 10.76
C LYS A 5 19.89 9.85 9.36
N GLU A 6 18.74 9.88 8.70
CA GLU A 6 18.60 10.25 7.31
C GLU A 6 17.50 11.31 7.09
N PRO A 7 17.62 12.10 6.01
CA PRO A 7 18.71 12.07 5.04
C PRO A 7 19.91 12.91 5.52
N ALA A 8 21.14 12.42 5.24
CA ALA A 8 22.38 12.96 5.82
C ALA A 8 22.65 14.43 5.46
N ASN A 9 22.10 14.89 4.34
CA ASN A 9 22.12 16.28 3.86
C ASN A 9 21.29 17.25 4.72
N LEU A 10 20.42 16.76 5.59
CA LEU A 10 19.64 17.58 6.52
C LEU A 10 20.23 17.62 7.94
N LYS A 11 21.32 16.87 8.18
CA LYS A 11 22.01 16.84 9.46
C LYS A 11 22.57 18.22 9.82
N GLY A 12 22.18 18.75 10.98
CA GLY A 12 22.68 20.04 11.49
C GLY A 12 21.95 21.28 10.96
N LYS A 13 20.93 21.12 10.09
CA LYS A 13 20.05 22.23 9.70
C LYS A 13 19.03 22.53 10.80
N LEU A 14 18.65 23.80 10.96
CA LEU A 14 17.61 24.18 11.92
C LEU A 14 16.22 23.78 11.40
N LEU A 15 15.34 23.34 12.29
CA LEU A 15 13.96 22.94 11.93
C LEU A 15 13.21 24.07 11.20
N VAL A 16 13.42 25.33 11.60
CA VAL A 16 12.81 26.50 10.96
C VAL A 16 13.27 26.67 9.51
N GLU A 17 14.55 26.43 9.22
CA GLU A 17 15.10 26.52 7.86
C GLU A 17 14.53 25.42 6.96
N LEU A 18 14.34 24.22 7.51
CA LEU A 18 13.77 23.07 6.80
C LEU A 18 12.29 23.26 6.50
N ILE A 19 11.55 23.91 7.39
CA ILE A 19 10.14 24.27 7.17
C ILE A 19 10.03 25.31 6.05
N GLN A 20 10.91 26.33 6.05
CA GLN A 20 10.90 27.40 5.05
C GLN A 20 11.32 26.92 3.66
N SER A 21 12.26 25.97 3.58
CA SER A 21 12.71 25.41 2.29
C SER A 21 11.79 24.31 1.74
N GLY A 22 10.86 23.79 2.55
CA GLY A 22 10.06 22.60 2.22
C GLY A 22 10.85 21.29 2.29
N ASP A 23 12.13 21.33 2.67
CA ASP A 23 12.99 20.15 2.82
C ASP A 23 12.61 19.29 4.03
N TYR A 24 11.83 19.83 4.98
CA TYR A 24 11.32 19.05 6.11
C TYR A 24 10.53 17.81 5.64
N ASN A 25 9.93 17.86 4.44
CA ASN A 25 9.23 16.73 3.81
C ASN A 25 10.12 15.51 3.54
N GLN A 26 11.43 15.68 3.59
CA GLN A 26 12.41 14.62 3.37
C GLN A 26 12.79 13.90 4.67
N PHE A 27 12.27 14.30 5.85
CA PHE A 27 12.55 13.59 7.10
C PHE A 27 11.88 12.22 7.09
N THR A 28 12.71 11.20 6.87
CA THR A 28 12.30 9.80 6.85
C THR A 28 13.22 8.97 7.72
N CYS A 29 12.64 8.08 8.52
CA CYS A 29 13.39 7.10 9.29
C CYS A 29 13.44 5.80 8.48
N ASN A 30 14.58 5.50 7.85
CA ASN A 30 14.78 4.17 7.27
C ASN A 30 14.80 3.14 8.39
N LEU A 31 13.89 2.17 8.31
CA LEU A 31 13.90 1.02 9.19
C LEU A 31 14.85 0.03 8.51
N GLU A 32 16.12 0.05 8.91
CA GLU A 32 17.20 -0.79 8.34
C GLU A 32 16.79 -2.27 8.24
N GLU A 33 15.86 -2.70 9.09
CA GLU A 33 15.13 -3.95 8.99
C GLU A 33 13.67 -3.66 9.39
N CYS A 34 12.70 -4.00 8.52
CA CYS A 34 11.34 -4.19 8.99
C CYS A 34 11.42 -5.19 10.18
N PRO A 35 10.63 -4.96 11.22
CA PRO A 35 11.05 -4.84 12.62
C PRO A 35 11.97 -5.96 13.14
N HIS A 36 12.89 -5.50 13.98
CA HIS A 36 13.90 -6.26 14.73
C HIS A 36 13.27 -7.37 15.60
N PRO A 37 13.80 -8.62 15.59
CA PRO A 37 13.27 -9.79 16.30
C PRO A 37 13.25 -9.72 17.85
N SER A 38 13.41 -8.52 18.43
CA SER A 38 13.53 -8.28 19.87
C SER A 38 12.30 -7.65 20.53
N ASP A 39 11.21 -7.37 19.79
CA ASP A 39 9.93 -6.97 20.40
C ASP A 39 9.13 -8.23 20.79
N PRO A 40 8.84 -8.47 22.09
CA PRO A 40 8.07 -9.64 22.53
C PRO A 40 6.61 -9.63 22.06
N ASN A 41 6.08 -8.52 21.55
CA ASN A 41 4.79 -8.45 20.86
C ASN A 41 4.89 -8.71 19.35
N CYS A 42 6.11 -8.89 18.83
CA CYS A 42 6.38 -9.29 17.47
C CYS A 42 6.82 -10.76 17.48
N VAL A 43 5.86 -11.64 17.70
CA VAL A 43 6.11 -13.09 17.68
C VAL A 43 6.30 -13.50 16.22
N THR A 44 7.52 -13.38 15.73
CA THR A 44 7.93 -14.00 14.47
C THR A 44 9.23 -14.73 14.73
N GLU A 45 9.16 -16.07 14.82
CA GLU A 45 10.33 -16.95 14.89
C GLU A 45 11.27 -16.83 13.68
N SER A 46 10.94 -16.01 12.68
CA SER A 46 11.84 -15.68 11.60
C SER A 46 11.38 -14.42 10.86
N CYS A 47 11.87 -13.25 11.28
CA CYS A 47 12.05 -12.13 10.35
C CYS A 47 13.41 -12.29 9.62
N GLN A 48 13.85 -13.53 9.40
CA GLN A 48 14.96 -13.82 8.52
C GLN A 48 14.37 -14.06 7.12
N VAL A 49 14.85 -13.29 6.16
CA VAL A 49 15.27 -13.70 4.80
C VAL A 49 14.90 -12.64 3.76
N ARG A 50 15.96 -11.89 3.38
CA ARG A 50 16.30 -11.37 2.04
C ARG A 50 15.55 -10.13 1.51
N PRO A 51 16.25 -9.29 0.71
CA PRO A 51 15.83 -7.93 0.40
C PRO A 51 14.69 -7.98 -0.62
N VAL A 52 13.46 -7.96 -0.14
CA VAL A 52 12.29 -7.89 -1.02
C VAL A 52 11.46 -6.66 -0.70
N CYS A 53 11.53 -6.16 0.54
CA CYS A 53 10.86 -4.93 0.94
C CYS A 53 11.76 -4.00 1.77
N THR A 54 11.59 -2.69 1.60
CA THR A 54 12.13 -1.65 2.47
C THR A 54 10.99 -0.99 3.25
N CYS A 55 11.25 -0.62 4.50
CA CYS A 55 10.27 0.06 5.34
C CYS A 55 10.82 1.42 5.77
N THR A 56 9.99 2.46 5.64
CA THR A 56 10.36 3.83 5.98
C THR A 56 9.25 4.46 6.80
N ASP A 57 9.59 4.90 8.00
CA ASP A 57 8.68 5.67 8.84
C ASP A 57 8.63 7.12 8.33
N ASN A 58 7.46 7.51 7.83
CA ASN A 58 7.16 8.86 7.38
C ASN A 58 6.28 9.55 8.42
N GLN A 59 6.95 10.25 9.34
CA GLN A 59 6.31 10.94 10.46
C GLN A 59 5.34 12.04 10.02
N LEU A 60 5.52 12.63 8.84
CA LEU A 60 4.65 13.69 8.32
C LEU A 60 3.34 13.13 7.79
N LEU A 61 3.39 11.96 7.14
CA LEU A 61 2.19 11.24 6.72
C LEU A 61 1.53 10.49 7.89
N GLY A 62 2.24 10.35 9.02
CA GLY A 62 1.81 9.52 10.14
C GLY A 62 1.64 8.05 9.72
N ALA A 63 2.48 7.61 8.79
CA ALA A 63 2.37 6.32 8.13
C ALA A 63 3.74 5.68 7.94
N VAL A 64 3.76 4.35 7.89
CA VAL A 64 4.93 3.58 7.49
C VAL A 64 4.78 3.18 6.03
N VAL A 65 5.73 3.62 5.22
CA VAL A 65 5.80 3.26 3.81
C VAL A 65 6.55 1.94 3.68
N VAL A 66 5.94 0.96 3.04
CA VAL A 66 6.51 -0.37 2.78
C VAL A 66 6.63 -0.52 1.27
N ASN A 67 7.86 -0.54 0.76
CA ASN A 67 8.12 -0.71 -0.67
C ASN A 67 8.64 -2.12 -0.90
N CYS A 68 7.92 -2.92 -1.65
CA CYS A 68 8.25 -4.29 -1.97
C CYS A 68 8.50 -4.46 -3.47
N SER A 69 9.32 -5.43 -3.86
CA SER A 69 9.56 -5.76 -5.28
C SER A 69 9.43 -7.26 -5.54
N ASN A 70 9.06 -7.70 -6.74
CA ASN A 70 9.04 -9.12 -7.13
C ASN A 70 8.19 -10.03 -6.22
N LEU A 71 7.12 -9.49 -5.64
CA LEU A 71 6.16 -10.28 -4.85
C LEU A 71 5.19 -11.05 -5.75
N LYS A 72 4.76 -12.22 -5.24
CA LYS A 72 3.67 -13.03 -5.81
C LYS A 72 2.39 -12.99 -4.99
N GLU A 73 2.54 -12.74 -3.70
CA GLU A 73 1.47 -12.62 -2.72
C GLU A 73 1.77 -11.42 -1.81
N MET A 74 0.76 -10.99 -1.06
CA MET A 74 0.95 -9.93 -0.05
C MET A 74 2.09 -10.30 0.91
N PRO A 75 2.91 -9.32 1.35
CA PRO A 75 3.99 -9.62 2.27
C PRO A 75 3.43 -10.28 3.53
N ALA A 76 4.04 -11.38 3.98
CA ALA A 76 3.51 -12.08 5.15
C ALA A 76 3.52 -11.20 6.42
N PHE A 77 4.42 -10.22 6.46
CA PHE A 77 4.64 -9.36 7.62
C PHE A 77 4.86 -7.91 7.19
N VAL A 78 4.51 -7.00 8.10
CA VAL A 78 4.73 -5.55 8.00
C VAL A 78 5.23 -5.04 9.35
N PRO A 79 5.71 -3.78 9.45
CA PRO A 79 6.10 -3.19 10.71
C PRO A 79 5.07 -3.35 11.85
N CYS A 80 5.57 -3.91 12.96
CA CYS A 80 4.87 -4.28 14.19
C CYS A 80 5.38 -3.41 15.37
N GLY A 81 5.05 -3.77 16.60
CA GLY A 81 5.62 -3.14 17.80
C GLY A 81 5.19 -1.68 17.96
N TYR A 82 6.17 -0.76 18.02
CA TYR A 82 5.89 0.69 18.03
C TYR A 82 4.96 1.11 16.89
N TRP A 83 5.09 0.49 15.72
CA TRP A 83 4.27 0.78 14.55
C TRP A 83 3.01 -0.08 14.44
N LYS A 84 2.66 -0.90 15.45
CA LYS A 84 1.51 -1.83 15.41
C LYS A 84 0.19 -1.17 14.99
N ASN A 85 -0.01 0.10 15.36
CA ASN A 85 -1.20 0.86 15.04
C ASN A 85 -0.96 1.94 13.97
N ALA A 86 0.23 2.01 13.40
CA ALA A 86 0.55 2.96 12.35
C ALA A 86 -0.19 2.57 11.06
N LYS A 87 -0.60 3.60 10.31
CA LYS A 87 -1.08 3.47 8.93
C LYS A 87 0.03 2.92 8.06
N ILE A 88 -0.34 2.15 7.03
CA ILE A 88 0.60 1.56 6.09
C ILE A 88 0.30 2.06 4.69
N GLU A 89 1.33 2.54 4.01
CA GLU A 89 1.32 2.70 2.55
C GLU A 89 2.15 1.58 1.96
N LEU A 90 1.53 0.64 1.25
CA LEU A 90 2.20 -0.50 0.65
C LEU A 90 2.34 -0.30 -0.86
N ASN A 91 3.58 -0.26 -1.33
CA ASN A 91 3.92 -0.20 -2.74
C ASN A 91 4.55 -1.53 -3.15
N VAL A 92 4.08 -2.13 -4.22
CA VAL A 92 4.60 -3.38 -4.77
C VAL A 92 5.00 -3.14 -6.21
N GLU A 93 6.25 -3.45 -6.54
CA GLU A 93 6.82 -3.21 -7.86
C GLU A 93 7.30 -4.49 -8.55
N ASN A 94 7.27 -4.51 -9.88
CA ASN A 94 7.95 -5.49 -10.73
C ASN A 94 7.69 -6.95 -10.32
N GLY A 95 6.47 -7.45 -10.48
CA GLY A 95 6.07 -8.78 -10.02
C GLY A 95 4.80 -9.29 -10.72
N SER A 96 4.18 -10.35 -10.23
CA SER A 96 2.84 -10.78 -10.67
C SER A 96 2.09 -11.27 -9.45
N MET A 97 1.01 -10.57 -9.10
CA MET A 97 0.37 -10.71 -7.80
C MET A 97 -0.99 -11.40 -7.90
N THR A 98 -1.24 -12.29 -6.95
CA THR A 98 -2.56 -12.83 -6.65
C THR A 98 -2.97 -12.37 -5.25
N LEU A 99 -4.11 -11.68 -5.14
CA LEU A 99 -4.60 -11.11 -3.87
C LEU A 99 -5.69 -12.00 -3.28
N ALA A 100 -5.31 -13.16 -2.74
CA ALA A 100 -6.27 -14.19 -2.32
C ALA A 100 -6.67 -14.15 -0.84
N LYS A 101 -5.69 -13.94 0.05
CA LYS A 101 -5.90 -14.13 1.50
C LYS A 101 -5.86 -12.81 2.26
N PRO A 102 -6.79 -12.59 3.21
CA PRO A 102 -6.68 -11.48 4.13
C PRO A 102 -5.48 -11.68 5.06
N THR A 103 -4.69 -10.63 5.24
CA THR A 103 -3.68 -10.53 6.29
C THR A 103 -4.22 -9.66 7.43
N ASP A 104 -3.70 -9.86 8.64
CA ASP A 104 -4.13 -9.15 9.86
C ASP A 104 -3.93 -7.63 9.78
N TYR A 105 -2.94 -7.19 9.00
CA TYR A 105 -2.61 -5.79 8.81
C TYR A 105 -3.37 -5.10 7.67
N LEU A 106 -4.23 -5.78 6.89
CA LEU A 106 -4.96 -5.16 5.78
C LEU A 106 -5.79 -3.95 6.20
N SER A 107 -6.36 -3.99 7.40
CA SER A 107 -7.15 -2.90 7.96
C SER A 107 -6.34 -1.62 8.24
N ARG A 108 -5.00 -1.74 8.32
CA ARG A 108 -4.06 -0.63 8.53
C ARG A 108 -3.58 -0.02 7.22
N ILE A 109 -3.78 -0.70 6.08
CA ILE A 109 -3.37 -0.18 4.78
C ILE A 109 -4.29 0.97 4.40
N THR A 110 -3.70 2.14 4.18
CA THR A 110 -4.41 3.33 3.69
C THR A 110 -4.10 3.62 2.23
N LYS A 111 -2.99 3.09 1.72
CA LYS A 111 -2.64 3.16 0.31
C LYS A 111 -2.01 1.85 -0.16
N LEU A 112 -2.46 1.35 -1.30
CA LEU A 112 -1.97 0.15 -1.94
C LEU A 112 -1.65 0.45 -3.40
N SER A 113 -0.38 0.38 -3.79
CA SER A 113 0.07 0.67 -5.15
C SER A 113 0.75 -0.55 -5.76
N PHE A 114 0.34 -0.89 -6.97
CA PHE A 114 0.92 -1.96 -7.79
C PHE A 114 1.51 -1.35 -9.06
N VAL A 115 2.83 -1.27 -9.14
CA VAL A 115 3.56 -0.63 -10.25
C VAL A 115 4.32 -1.69 -11.04
N ASN A 116 4.03 -1.82 -12.34
CA ASN A 116 4.56 -2.90 -13.18
C ASN A 116 4.33 -4.29 -12.56
N THR A 117 3.19 -4.46 -11.92
CA THR A 117 2.79 -5.69 -11.24
C THR A 117 1.41 -6.08 -11.74
N PRO A 118 1.29 -6.83 -12.85
CA PRO A 118 0.00 -7.36 -13.28
C PRO A 118 -0.65 -8.14 -12.15
N VAL A 119 -1.75 -7.58 -11.64
CA VAL A 119 -2.63 -8.25 -10.70
C VAL A 119 -3.60 -9.10 -11.50
N VAL A 120 -3.50 -10.42 -11.31
CA VAL A 120 -4.22 -11.41 -12.13
C VAL A 120 -5.57 -11.76 -11.50
N GLU A 121 -5.62 -11.77 -10.17
CA GLU A 121 -6.81 -12.16 -9.40
C GLU A 121 -6.88 -11.42 -8.07
N ILE A 122 -8.10 -11.05 -7.67
CA ILE A 122 -8.42 -10.44 -6.38
C ILE A 122 -9.61 -11.19 -5.79
N HIS A 123 -9.43 -11.79 -4.62
CA HIS A 123 -10.52 -12.44 -3.89
C HIS A 123 -11.32 -11.44 -3.07
N ALA A 124 -12.63 -11.69 -2.95
CA ALA A 124 -13.54 -10.95 -2.08
C ALA A 124 -13.06 -10.86 -0.62
N SER A 125 -12.47 -11.94 -0.10
CA SER A 125 -11.94 -11.99 1.27
C SER A 125 -10.80 -11.01 1.52
N PHE A 126 -9.96 -10.75 0.50
CA PHE A 126 -8.93 -9.73 0.58
C PHE A 126 -9.55 -8.34 0.71
N LEU A 127 -10.52 -8.01 -0.16
CA LEU A 127 -11.22 -6.72 -0.15
C LEU A 127 -12.02 -6.48 1.14
N GLY A 128 -12.57 -7.55 1.72
CA GLY A 128 -13.27 -7.49 3.01
C GLY A 128 -12.36 -7.11 4.19
N GLY A 129 -11.05 -7.36 4.10
CA GLY A 129 -10.08 -7.01 5.12
C GLY A 129 -9.54 -5.57 5.02
N LEU A 130 -9.79 -4.88 3.90
CA LEU A 130 -9.26 -3.54 3.65
C LEU A 130 -10.00 -2.46 4.47
N ASN A 131 -9.27 -1.40 4.81
CA ASN A 131 -9.87 -0.17 5.29
C ASN A 131 -10.81 0.41 4.20
N LYS A 132 -11.99 0.92 4.59
CA LYS A 132 -12.94 1.52 3.64
C LYS A 132 -12.45 2.83 3.02
N ASP A 133 -11.50 3.50 3.68
CA ASP A 133 -10.90 4.76 3.22
C ASP A 133 -9.61 4.58 2.39
N ILE A 134 -9.31 3.33 1.98
CA ILE A 134 -8.10 2.96 1.25
C ILE A 134 -8.03 3.59 -0.16
N GLU A 135 -6.83 3.99 -0.54
CA GLU A 135 -6.47 4.32 -1.92
C GLU A 135 -5.81 3.11 -2.60
N ILE A 136 -6.32 2.69 -3.75
CA ILE A 136 -5.75 1.56 -4.51
C ILE A 136 -5.37 2.03 -5.92
N GLN A 137 -4.13 1.77 -6.30
CA GLN A 137 -3.60 2.12 -7.60
C GLN A 137 -3.01 0.90 -8.28
N PHE A 138 -3.43 0.64 -9.50
CA PHE A 138 -2.84 -0.32 -10.41
C PHE A 138 -2.26 0.46 -11.59
N SER A 139 -0.97 0.29 -11.89
CA SER A 139 -0.43 0.82 -13.15
C SER A 139 -0.96 0.02 -14.36
N THR A 140 -1.04 -1.30 -14.17
CA THR A 140 -1.51 -2.32 -15.09
C THR A 140 -2.12 -3.47 -14.28
N HIS A 141 -3.12 -4.15 -14.84
CA HIS A 141 -3.68 -5.37 -14.27
C HIS A 141 -4.13 -6.34 -15.37
N GLU A 142 -4.33 -7.60 -15.02
CA GLU A 142 -4.84 -8.64 -15.92
C GLU A 142 -6.17 -9.23 -15.44
N LEU A 143 -6.83 -8.51 -14.51
CA LEU A 143 -8.15 -8.85 -14.01
C LEU A 143 -9.14 -9.05 -15.16
N THR A 144 -9.69 -10.26 -15.22
CA THR A 144 -10.77 -10.59 -16.16
C THR A 144 -12.12 -10.11 -15.65
N GLU A 145 -12.27 -10.03 -14.32
CA GLU A 145 -13.45 -9.56 -13.61
C GLU A 145 -13.02 -8.72 -12.41
N ILE A 146 -13.80 -7.68 -12.08
CA ILE A 146 -13.59 -6.90 -10.85
C ILE A 146 -14.64 -7.38 -9.82
N PRO A 147 -14.21 -7.84 -8.62
CA PRO A 147 -15.14 -8.27 -7.59
C PRO A 147 -16.10 -7.16 -7.15
N ILE A 148 -17.38 -7.51 -6.94
CA ILE A 148 -18.45 -6.57 -6.53
C ILE A 148 -18.15 -5.85 -5.21
N GLU A 149 -17.28 -6.41 -4.36
CA GLU A 149 -16.88 -5.85 -3.08
C GLU A 149 -16.20 -4.47 -3.21
N PHE A 150 -15.60 -4.18 -4.37
CA PHE A 150 -15.10 -2.84 -4.71
C PHE A 150 -16.20 -1.77 -4.67
N TYR A 151 -17.48 -2.13 -4.89
CA TYR A 151 -18.61 -1.20 -4.79
C TYR A 151 -18.73 -0.52 -3.42
N SER A 152 -18.23 -1.20 -2.37
CA SER A 152 -18.21 -0.68 -1.00
C SER A 152 -17.10 0.34 -0.74
N LEU A 153 -16.16 0.50 -1.67
CA LEU A 153 -15.04 1.43 -1.57
C LEU A 153 -15.34 2.73 -2.33
N ASP A 154 -14.56 3.77 -2.03
CA ASP A 154 -14.66 5.07 -2.71
C ASP A 154 -14.01 5.02 -4.10
N PRO A 155 -14.78 5.17 -5.20
CA PRO A 155 -14.21 5.13 -6.54
C PRO A 155 -13.24 6.28 -6.83
N ASN A 156 -13.31 7.40 -6.11
CA ASN A 156 -12.36 8.51 -6.30
C ASN A 156 -10.95 8.20 -5.78
N LYS A 157 -10.81 7.13 -4.99
CA LYS A 157 -9.55 6.64 -4.45
C LYS A 157 -9.01 5.42 -5.19
N MET A 158 -9.62 5.08 -6.33
CA MET A 158 -9.28 3.92 -7.12
C MET A 158 -8.69 4.33 -8.45
N ASN A 159 -7.59 3.71 -8.83
CA ASN A 159 -7.00 3.86 -10.16
C ASN A 159 -6.69 2.47 -10.70
N PHE A 160 -7.38 2.07 -11.77
CA PHE A 160 -7.20 0.77 -12.39
C PHE A 160 -6.17 0.78 -13.54
N GLY A 161 -5.55 1.93 -13.79
CA GLY A 161 -4.49 2.05 -14.79
C GLY A 161 -4.98 1.74 -16.21
N LYS A 162 -4.08 1.19 -17.02
CA LYS A 162 -4.33 0.89 -18.44
C LYS A 162 -4.57 -0.60 -18.63
N SER A 163 -5.80 -1.06 -18.39
CA SER A 163 -6.19 -2.45 -18.62
C SER A 163 -7.66 -2.57 -19.02
N MET A 164 -7.97 -3.52 -19.90
CA MET A 164 -9.31 -3.73 -20.41
C MET A 164 -10.04 -4.77 -19.55
N VAL A 165 -11.08 -4.33 -18.84
CA VAL A 165 -12.02 -5.22 -18.17
C VAL A 165 -13.12 -5.59 -19.16
N LYS A 166 -13.43 -6.87 -19.32
CA LYS A 166 -14.49 -7.29 -20.24
C LYS A 166 -15.85 -6.83 -19.73
N CYS A 167 -16.61 -6.18 -20.60
CA CYS A 167 -17.99 -5.78 -20.34
C CYS A 167 -18.87 -7.02 -20.43
N ASN A 168 -19.28 -7.54 -19.28
CA ASN A 168 -20.24 -8.63 -19.18
C ASN A 168 -21.26 -8.30 -18.08
N CYS A 169 -22.26 -9.16 -17.89
CA CYS A 169 -23.29 -8.94 -16.87
C CYS A 169 -22.70 -8.84 -15.45
N GLY A 170 -21.56 -9.47 -15.19
CA GLY A 170 -20.87 -9.44 -13.90
C GLY A 170 -20.20 -8.10 -13.56
N ASN A 171 -19.93 -7.26 -14.57
CA ASN A 171 -19.24 -5.97 -14.42
C ASN A 171 -20.17 -4.75 -14.62
N LEU A 172 -21.49 -4.95 -14.82
CA LEU A 172 -22.44 -3.84 -15.05
C LEU A 172 -22.48 -2.82 -13.90
N TRP A 173 -22.26 -3.29 -12.68
CA TRP A 173 -22.24 -2.45 -11.47
C TRP A 173 -21.12 -1.39 -11.52
N ILE A 174 -20.04 -1.62 -12.27
CA ILE A 174 -18.91 -0.69 -12.38
C ILE A 174 -19.38 0.64 -12.97
N GLY A 175 -20.23 0.58 -14.01
CA GLY A 175 -20.79 1.79 -14.62
C GLY A 175 -21.68 2.58 -13.65
N GLU A 176 -22.47 1.90 -12.81
CA GLU A 176 -23.25 2.56 -11.77
C GLU A 176 -22.36 3.13 -10.66
N TRP A 177 -21.34 2.39 -10.24
CA TRP A 177 -20.39 2.78 -9.20
C TRP A 177 -19.63 4.06 -9.60
N ILE A 178 -19.13 4.14 -10.84
CA ILE A 178 -18.47 5.33 -11.36
C ILE A 178 -19.45 6.50 -11.47
N ARG A 179 -20.64 6.29 -12.05
CA ARG A 179 -21.63 7.38 -12.23
C ARG A 179 -22.19 7.92 -10.93
N SER A 180 -22.38 7.07 -9.93
CA SER A 180 -23.00 7.46 -8.65
C SER A 180 -22.02 8.11 -7.69
N LYS A 181 -20.72 7.83 -7.82
CA LYS A 181 -19.73 8.18 -6.79
C LYS A 181 -18.38 8.68 -7.31
N GLY A 182 -18.05 8.57 -8.61
CA GLY A 182 -16.71 8.81 -9.17
C GLY A 182 -16.60 10.03 -10.12
N ARG A 183 -15.37 10.36 -10.53
CA ARG A 183 -15.03 11.34 -11.59
C ARG A 183 -14.74 10.64 -12.94
N GLU A 184 -14.83 11.38 -14.04
CA GLU A 184 -14.46 10.89 -15.39
C GLU A 184 -12.99 10.38 -15.42
N ASN A 185 -12.74 9.26 -16.11
CA ASN A 185 -11.47 8.49 -16.23
C ASN A 185 -11.31 7.21 -15.38
N LEU A 186 -12.35 6.79 -14.66
CA LEU A 186 -12.40 5.48 -14.01
C LEU A 186 -12.98 4.48 -15.02
N LEU A 187 -12.23 3.43 -15.39
CA LEU A 187 -12.69 2.22 -16.10
C LEU A 187 -13.85 2.37 -17.10
N PHE A 188 -13.55 2.27 -18.40
CA PHE A 188 -14.58 2.07 -19.42
C PHE A 188 -14.74 0.59 -19.71
N CYS A 189 -15.94 0.07 -19.48
CA CYS A 189 -16.45 -1.12 -20.13
C CYS A 189 -17.01 -0.70 -21.50
#